data_AF-A0A351FVG6-F1
#
_entry.id   AF-A0A351FVG6-F1
#
_cell.length_a   1.000
_cell.length_b   1.000
_cell.length_c   1.000
_cell.angle_alpha   90.00
_cell.angle_beta   90.00
_cell.angle_gamma   90.00
#
_symmetry.space_group_name_H-M   'P 1'
#
loop_
_entity.id
_entity.type
_entity.pdbx_description
1 polymer ?
#
loop_
_entity_poly.entity_id
_entity_poly.type
_entity_poly.pdbx_seq_one_letter_code
_entity_poly.pdbx_strand_id
1 'polypeptide(L)' 'MSGSNFFSWIRDGVKQSVMLGVADAIDELGTPEENDATGRVMSFIDAKEAGSAGRSGAKRKRLGRSLKDMNAK' A
#
# COMPACT_ATOMS: atom_id res chain seq x y z
N MET A 1 -28.29 -9.10 19.66
CA MET A 1 -27.19 -8.12 19.76
C MET A 1 -26.27 -8.39 18.58
N SER A 2 -26.40 -7.64 17.48
CA SER A 2 -25.55 -7.85 16.30
C SER A 2 -24.10 -7.60 16.69
N GLY A 3 -23.27 -8.64 16.62
CA GLY A 3 -21.83 -8.49 16.82
C GLY A 3 -21.31 -7.45 15.85
N SER A 4 -20.71 -6.39 16.36
CA SER A 4 -20.04 -5.37 15.55
C SER A 4 -19.08 -6.09 14.61
N ASN A 5 -19.35 -6.02 13.30
CA ASN A 5 -18.51 -6.67 12.30
C ASN A 5 -17.07 -6.18 12.48
N PHE A 6 -16.15 -7.08 12.85
CA PHE A 6 -14.75 -6.75 13.18
C PHE A 6 -14.09 -5.91 12.09
N PHE A 7 -14.37 -6.23 10.82
CA PHE A 7 -13.86 -5.47 9.68
C PHE A 7 -14.48 -4.08 9.54
N SER A 8 -15.72 -3.89 9.98
CA SER A 8 -16.32 -2.55 10.07
C SER A 8 -15.61 -1.72 11.13
N TRP A 9 -15.40 -2.29 12.33
CA TRP A 9 -14.68 -1.61 13.40
C TRP A 9 -13.27 -1.22 12.99
N ILE A 10 -12.52 -2.12 12.33
CA ILE A 10 -11.21 -1.80 11.77
C ILE A 10 -11.30 -0.67 10.74
N ARG A 11 -12.24 -0.75 9.79
CA ARG A 11 -12.39 0.25 8.74
C ARG A 11 -12.65 1.64 9.34
N ASP A 12 -13.54 1.70 10.31
CA ASP A 12 -13.90 2.96 10.97
C ASP A 12 -12.72 3.52 11.76
N GLY A 13 -12.00 2.67 12.50
CA GLY A 13 -10.79 3.06 13.23
C GLY A 13 -9.65 3.56 12.32
N VAL A 14 -9.42 2.90 11.19
CA VAL A 14 -8.44 3.34 10.19
C VAL A 14 -8.85 4.67 9.57
N LYS A 15 -10.13 4.84 9.20
CA LYS A 15 -10.64 6.08 8.63
C LYS A 15 -10.42 7.27 9.57
N GLN A 16 -10.70 7.11 10.86
CA GLN A 16 -10.47 8.15 11.87
C GLN A 16 -8.98 8.50 12.00
N SER A 17 -8.11 7.49 12.03
CA SER A 17 -6.66 7.69 12.15
C SER A 17 -6.08 8.44 10.94
N VAL A 18 -6.53 8.10 9.73
CA VAL A 18 -6.10 8.79 8.50
C VAL A 18 -6.62 10.23 8.47
N MET A 19 -7.88 10.47 8.82
CA MET A 19 -8.43 11.83 8.86
C MET A 19 -7.67 12.73 9.84
N LEU A 20 -7.28 12.22 11.01
CA LEU A 20 -6.50 12.96 11.98
C LEU A 20 -5.11 13.31 11.44
N GLY A 21 -4.40 12.37 10.82
CA GLY A 21 -3.09 12.62 10.22
C GLY A 21 -3.15 13.57 9.02
N VAL A 22 -4.23 13.54 8.24
CA VAL A 22 -4.45 14.50 7.14
C VAL A 22 -4.74 15.90 7.69
N ALA A 23 -5.51 16.03 8.77
CA ALA A 23 -5.76 17.32 9.41
C ALA A 23 -4.45 17.96 9.93
N ASP A 24 -3.61 17.17 10.61
CA ASP A 24 -2.29 17.60 11.08
C ASP A 24 -1.38 18.04 9.91
N ALA A 25 -1.37 17.27 8.82
CA ALA A 25 -0.63 17.62 7.62
C ALA A 25 -1.15 18.90 6.93
N ILE A 26 -2.47 19.17 6.96
CA ILE A 26 -3.05 20.41 6.42
C ILE A 26 -2.65 21.60 7.29
N ASP A 27 -2.65 21.45 8.62
CA ASP A 27 -2.22 22.51 9.54
C ASP A 27 -0.73 22.84 9.36
N GLU A 28 0.13 21.84 9.09
CA GLU A 28 1.57 22.04 8.89
C GLU A 28 1.94 22.53 7.48
N LEU A 29 1.29 22.00 6.44
CA LEU A 29 1.64 22.25 5.03
C LEU A 29 0.77 23.35 4.38
N GLY A 30 -0.32 23.75 5.02
CA GLY A 30 -1.32 24.68 4.50
C GLY A 30 -2.43 24.00 3.68
N THR A 31 -3.54 24.72 3.46
CA THR A 31 -4.67 24.22 2.67
C THR A 31 -4.32 24.19 1.18
N PRO A 32 -4.48 23.03 0.50
CA PRO A 32 -4.33 22.97 -0.94
C PRO A 32 -5.41 23.84 -1.62
N GLU A 33 -5.08 24.51 -2.72
CA GLU A 33 -6.10 25.19 -3.54
C GLU A 33 -7.19 24.18 -3.93
N GLU A 34 -8.43 24.51 -3.56
CA GLU A 34 -9.59 23.62 -3.41
C GLU A 34 -9.95 22.79 -4.67
N ASN A 35 -9.47 23.20 -5.85
CA ASN A 35 -9.88 22.60 -7.11
C ASN A 35 -9.07 21.37 -7.58
N ASP A 36 -7.96 21.00 -6.92
CA ASP A 36 -7.03 20.00 -7.50
C ASP A 36 -6.54 18.92 -6.51
N ALA A 37 -7.00 18.94 -5.26
CA ALA A 37 -6.60 17.96 -4.25
C ALA A 37 -7.07 16.53 -4.59
N THR A 38 -8.34 16.36 -4.97
CA THR A 38 -8.93 15.05 -5.28
C THR A 38 -8.28 14.41 -6.52
N GLY A 39 -8.00 15.20 -7.55
CA GLY A 39 -7.34 14.74 -8.78
C GLY A 39 -5.91 14.27 -8.53
N ARG A 40 -5.13 15.03 -7.75
CA ARG A 40 -3.76 14.64 -7.36
C ARG A 40 -3.69 13.41 -6.46
N VAL A 41 -4.65 13.25 -5.54
CA VAL A 41 -4.71 12.05 -4.69
C VAL A 41 -5.01 10.81 -5.52
N MET A 42 -5.96 10.90 -6.45
CA MET A 42 -6.29 9.78 -7.36
C MET A 42 -5.10 9.43 -8.27
N SER A 43 -4.41 10.42 -8.84
CA SER A 43 -3.22 10.15 -9.67
C SER A 43 -2.06 9.53 -8.88
N PHE A 44 -1.89 9.86 -7.60
CA PHE A 44 -0.92 9.20 -6.72
C PHE A 44 -1.29 7.75 -6.41
N ILE A 45 -2.58 7.45 -6.21
CA ILE A 45 -3.08 6.09 -6.00
C ILE A 45 -2.84 5.25 -7.26
N ASP A 46 -3.20 5.78 -8.44
CA ASP A 46 -2.99 5.12 -9.73
C ASP A 46 -1.50 4.92 -10.03
N ALA A 47 -0.65 5.91 -9.75
CA ALA A 47 0.80 5.81 -9.94
C ALA A 47 1.43 4.74 -9.03
N LYS A 48 0.90 4.54 -7.82
CA LYS A 48 1.36 3.48 -6.90
C LYS A 48 0.95 2.09 -7.38
N GLU A 49 -0.25 1.93 -7.96
CA GLU A 49 -0.63 0.67 -8.62
C GLU A 49 0.24 0.38 -9.84
N ALA A 50 0.57 1.39 -10.65
CA ALA A 50 1.50 1.25 -11.78
C ALA A 50 2.92 0.87 -11.34
N GLY A 51 3.42 1.40 -10.22
CA GLY A 51 4.72 1.03 -9.64
C GLY A 51 4.76 -0.36 -8.99
N SER A 52 3.60 -0.92 -8.63
CA SER A 52 3.44 -2.29 -8.11
C SER A 52 3.47 -3.36 -9.22
N ALA A 53 3.27 -2.99 -10.48
CA ALA A 53 3.22 -3.92 -11.61
C ALA A 53 4.60 -4.27 -12.22
N GLY A 54 5.71 -3.90 -11.55
CA GLY A 54 7.04 -3.91 -12.14
C GLY A 54 8.07 -4.87 -11.51
N ARG A 55 7.72 -6.09 -11.08
CA ARG A 55 8.71 -7.14 -10.75
C ARG A 55 8.29 -8.55 -11.17
N SER A 56 7.71 -8.72 -12.36
CA SER A 56 7.61 -10.04 -13.00
C SER A 56 8.69 -10.17 -14.08
N GLY A 57 9.81 -10.83 -13.79
CA GLY A 57 10.74 -11.21 -14.87
C GLY A 57 12.17 -11.60 -14.53
N ALA A 58 12.68 -11.36 -13.32
CA ALA A 58 13.97 -11.95 -12.96
C ALA A 58 13.75 -13.45 -12.65
N LYS A 59 14.11 -14.33 -13.60
CA LYS A 59 14.16 -15.80 -13.41
C LYS A 59 14.84 -16.11 -12.08
N ARG A 60 14.06 -16.38 -11.03
CA ARG A 60 14.56 -16.96 -9.78
C ARG A 60 15.19 -18.29 -10.15
N LYS A 61 16.52 -18.38 -10.12
CA LYS A 61 17.23 -19.67 -10.11
C LYS A 61 16.68 -20.43 -8.92
N ARG A 62 15.88 -21.47 -9.19
CA ARG A 62 15.29 -22.30 -8.14
C ARG A 62 16.43 -22.88 -7.32
N LEU A 63 16.55 -22.42 -6.08
CA LEU A 63 17.36 -23.06 -5.04
C LEU A 63 16.73 -24.43 -4.78
N GLY A 64 17.14 -25.41 -5.59
CA GLY A 64 16.55 -26.74 -5.62
C GLY A 64 17.46 -27.78 -6.27
N ARG A 65 18.75 -27.46 -6.48
CA ARG A 65 19.76 -28.53 -6.56
C ARG A 65 19.88 -29.10 -5.17
N SER A 66 19.67 -30.40 -5.03
CA SER A 66 19.84 -31.09 -3.76
C SER A 66 21.32 -31.08 -3.38
N LEU A 67 21.66 -31.06 -2.09
CA LEU A 67 23.04 -31.20 -1.60
C LEU A 67 23.77 -32.42 -2.19
N LYS A 68 23.02 -33.42 -2.66
CA LYS A 68 23.52 -34.63 -3.32
C LYS A 68 24.15 -34.35 -4.71
N ASP A 69 23.69 -33.32 -5.42
CA ASP A 69 24.14 -33.01 -6.78
C ASP A 69 25.41 -32.14 -6.82
N MET A 70 25.96 -31.74 -5.66
CA MET A 70 27.14 -30.87 -5.57
C MET A 70 28.48 -31.62 -5.45
N ASN A 71 28.48 -32.95 -5.29
CA ASN A 71 29.72 -33.74 -5.18
C ASN A 71 29.96 -34.74 -6.33
N ALA A 72 29.25 -34.58 -7.45
CA ALA A 72 29.59 -35.29 -8.69
C ALA A 72 30.57 -34.42 -9.47
N LYS A 73 31.85 -34.78 -9.41
CA LYS A 73 32.91 -34.25 -10.27
C LYS A 73 32.85 -34.91 -11.65
#